data_AF-A0A8J3IXJ8-F1
#
_entry.id   AF-A0A8J3IXJ8-F1
#
_cell.length_a   1.000
_cell.length_b   1.000
_cell.length_c   1.000
_cell.angle_alpha   90.00
_cell.angle_beta   90.00
_cell.angle_gamma   90.00
#
_symmetry.space_group_name_H-M   'P 1'
#
loop_
_entity.id
_entity.type
_entity.pdbx_description
1 polymer ?
#
loop_
_entity_poly.entity_id
_entity_poly.type
_entity_poly.pdbx_seq_one_letter_code
_entity_poly.pdbx_strand_id
1 'polypeptide(L)'
;MESFETYRRPLFALAYRMLGSAMDAEDMVQETYLRYQSARPETIHSLQAYLTSIIVHLCLDHLKLAYRKREVYVGPWLPEPILTEETPDEADPETRVETEESISLAFLILLEQLQPFERAVFLLREVFAYEFAEIASMLGKSEAACRRSFSRARLHLR
;
A
#
# COMPACT_ATOMS: atom_id res chain seq x y z
N MET A 1 18.26 6.05 15.59
CA MET A 1 18.16 4.89 14.69
C MET A 1 16.70 4.80 14.31
N GLU A 2 16.37 4.83 13.02
CA GLU A 2 14.98 4.69 12.59
C GLU A 2 14.42 3.35 13.06
N SER A 3 13.17 3.35 13.52
CA SER A 3 12.48 2.15 13.99
C SER A 3 11.32 1.80 13.05
N PHE A 4 10.80 0.58 13.17
CA PHE A 4 9.60 0.17 12.44
C PHE A 4 8.41 1.11 12.69
N GLU A 5 8.25 1.60 13.92
CA GLU A 5 7.12 2.46 14.31
C GLU A 5 7.08 3.78 13.51
N THR A 6 8.24 4.30 13.09
CA THR A 6 8.31 5.47 12.19
C THR A 6 7.60 5.21 10.85
N TYR A 7 7.59 3.95 10.39
CA TYR A 7 7.04 3.55 9.09
C TYR A 7 5.68 2.86 9.19
N ARG A 8 5.21 2.51 10.39
CA ARG A 8 3.96 1.75 10.58
C ARG A 8 2.76 2.39 9.87
N ARG A 9 2.58 3.70 10.06
CA ARG A 9 1.47 4.48 9.47
C ARG A 9 1.59 4.60 7.93
N PRO A 10 2.75 5.00 7.35
CA PRO A 10 2.96 4.93 5.90
C PRO A 10 2.75 3.54 5.28
N LEU A 11 3.22 2.49 5.94
CA LEU A 11 3.07 1.10 5.48
C LEU A 11 1.60 0.67 5.48
N PHE A 12 0.86 0.98 6.56
CA PHE A 12 -0.57 0.75 6.61
C PHE A 12 -1.31 1.45 5.47
N ALA A 13 -1.01 2.75 5.26
CA ALA A 13 -1.66 3.54 4.22
C ALA A 13 -1.34 3.02 2.81
N LEU A 14 -0.16 2.44 2.59
CA LEU A 14 0.20 1.77 1.33
C LEU A 14 -0.57 0.46 1.16
N ALA A 15 -0.60 -0.39 2.18
CA ALA A 15 -1.29 -1.68 2.14
C ALA A 15 -2.80 -1.48 1.96
N TYR A 16 -3.38 -0.49 2.63
CA TYR A 16 -4.79 -0.14 2.51
C TYR A 16 -5.15 0.30 1.09
N ARG A 17 -4.35 1.18 0.46
CA ARG A 17 -4.54 1.56 -0.95
C ARG A 17 -4.29 0.40 -1.93
N MET A 18 -3.47 -0.58 -1.53
CA MET A 18 -3.24 -1.79 -2.32
C MET A 18 -4.41 -2.78 -2.23
N LEU A 19 -5.01 -2.96 -1.05
CA LEU A 19 -5.93 -4.07 -0.77
C LEU A 19 -7.40 -3.66 -0.67
N GLY A 20 -7.68 -2.40 -0.31
CA GLY A 20 -9.03 -1.89 -0.11
C GLY A 20 -9.70 -2.33 1.21
N SER A 21 -9.04 -3.15 2.04
CA SER A 21 -9.53 -3.53 3.37
C SER A 21 -8.56 -3.10 4.46
N ALA A 22 -9.09 -2.50 5.52
CA ALA A 22 -8.31 -2.08 6.68
C ALA A 22 -7.74 -3.30 7.42
N MET A 23 -8.55 -4.35 7.58
CA MET A 23 -8.15 -5.59 8.24
C MET A 23 -6.99 -6.27 7.51
N ASP A 24 -7.13 -6.46 6.19
CA ASP A 24 -6.04 -7.05 5.40
C ASP A 24 -4.77 -6.17 5.46
N ALA A 25 -4.92 -4.85 5.47
CA ALA A 25 -3.79 -3.93 5.57
C ALA A 25 -3.06 -4.03 6.92
N GLU A 26 -3.80 -4.11 8.03
CA GLU A 26 -3.23 -4.34 9.37
C GLU A 26 -2.46 -5.66 9.40
N ASP A 27 -3.04 -6.74 8.86
CA ASP A 27 -2.39 -8.04 8.77
C ASP A 27 -1.06 -7.97 8.00
N MET A 28 -1.03 -7.25 6.87
CA MET A 28 0.20 -7.07 6.10
C MET A 28 1.25 -6.26 6.87
N VAL A 29 0.85 -5.25 7.64
CA VAL A 29 1.76 -4.48 8.51
C VAL A 29 2.35 -5.37 9.60
N GLN A 30 1.53 -6.20 10.24
CA GLN A 30 1.99 -7.13 11.27
C GLN A 30 2.96 -8.17 10.71
N GLU A 31 2.63 -8.79 9.56
CA GLU A 31 3.52 -9.73 8.89
C GLU A 31 4.84 -9.06 8.45
N THR A 32 4.78 -7.80 8.00
CA THR A 32 5.99 -7.00 7.70
C THR A 32 6.86 -6.82 8.94
N TYR A 33 6.26 -6.52 10.10
CA TYR A 33 6.98 -6.39 11.36
C TYR A 33 7.68 -7.69 11.78
N LEU A 34 7.01 -8.83 11.64
CA LEU A 34 7.58 -10.16 11.95
C LEU A 34 8.78 -10.49 11.05
N ARG A 35 8.68 -10.19 9.76
CA ARG A 35 9.79 -10.35 8.80
C ARG A 35 10.95 -9.41 9.09
N TYR A 36 10.66 -8.18 9.51
CA TYR A 36 11.66 -7.22 9.93
C TYR A 36 12.41 -7.69 11.18
N GLN A 37 11.70 -8.17 12.22
CA GLN A 37 12.35 -8.69 13.43
C GLN A 37 13.22 -9.92 13.18
N SER A 38 12.90 -10.70 12.14
CA SER A 38 13.68 -11.88 11.74
C SER A 38 14.87 -11.54 10.83
N ALA A 39 14.99 -10.28 10.40
CA ALA A 39 16.02 -9.83 9.47
C ALA A 39 17.35 -9.54 10.17
N ARG A 40 18.46 -9.66 9.44
CA ARG A 40 19.78 -9.25 9.91
C ARG A 40 20.00 -7.76 9.64
N PRO A 41 20.15 -6.91 10.67
CA PRO A 41 20.26 -5.45 10.50
C PRO A 41 21.35 -5.01 9.53
N GLU A 42 22.44 -5.77 9.43
CA GLU A 42 23.63 -5.43 8.63
C GLU A 42 23.38 -5.47 7.11
N THR A 43 22.29 -6.09 6.69
CA THR A 43 21.90 -6.21 5.26
C THR A 43 20.95 -5.09 4.81
N ILE A 44 20.48 -4.25 5.73
CA ILE A 44 19.47 -3.21 5.44
C ILE A 44 20.18 -1.88 5.22
N HIS A 45 20.31 -1.47 3.96
CA HIS A 45 20.89 -0.16 3.60
C HIS A 45 19.92 1.01 3.77
N SER A 46 18.63 0.78 3.53
CA SER A 46 17.54 1.74 3.76
C SER A 46 16.37 0.99 4.39
N LEU A 47 16.01 1.37 5.61
CA LEU A 47 14.91 0.72 6.34
C LEU A 47 13.57 0.97 5.63
N GLN A 48 13.34 2.21 5.17
CA GLN A 48 12.15 2.56 4.40
C GLN A 48 11.98 1.68 3.15
N ALA A 49 13.01 1.60 2.31
CA ALA A 49 12.96 0.82 1.07
C ALA A 49 12.78 -0.68 1.36
N TYR A 50 13.43 -1.19 2.41
CA TYR A 50 13.31 -2.57 2.84
C TYR A 50 11.89 -2.91 3.30
N LEU A 51 11.32 -2.14 4.23
CA LEU A 51 9.96 -2.37 4.74
C LEU A 51 8.90 -2.18 3.65
N THR A 52 9.06 -1.15 2.81
CA THR A 52 8.16 -0.91 1.68
C THR A 52 8.20 -2.08 0.69
N SER A 53 9.38 -2.65 0.42
CA SER A 53 9.52 -3.82 -0.45
C SER A 53 8.78 -5.03 0.13
N ILE A 54 8.94 -5.29 1.44
CA ILE A 54 8.26 -6.42 2.10
C ILE A 54 6.75 -6.28 1.97
N ILE A 55 6.19 -5.13 2.36
CA ILE A 55 4.75 -4.99 2.42
C ILE A 55 4.09 -5.01 1.03
N VAL A 56 4.77 -4.48 0.01
CA VAL A 56 4.24 -4.52 -1.36
C VAL A 56 4.23 -5.95 -1.89
N HIS A 57 5.28 -6.76 -1.63
CA HIS A 57 5.26 -8.16 -2.00
C HIS A 57 4.14 -8.94 -1.30
N LEU A 58 3.96 -8.70 0.00
CA LEU A 58 2.86 -9.29 0.77
C LEU A 58 1.50 -8.95 0.17
N CYS A 59 1.26 -7.68 -0.16
CA CYS A 59 0.01 -7.24 -0.79
C CYS A 59 -0.19 -7.88 -2.18
N LEU A 60 0.87 -7.94 -3.01
CA LEU A 60 0.81 -8.57 -4.34
C LEU A 60 0.48 -10.06 -4.25
N ASP A 61 1.08 -10.76 -3.28
CA ASP A 61 0.80 -12.18 -3.04
C ASP A 61 -0.63 -12.39 -2.55
N HIS A 62 -1.12 -11.54 -1.63
CA HIS A 62 -2.50 -11.56 -1.16
C HIS A 62 -3.51 -11.36 -2.30
N LEU A 63 -3.31 -10.34 -3.14
CA LEU A 63 -4.15 -10.09 -4.32
C LEU A 63 -4.12 -11.25 -5.31
N LYS A 64 -2.96 -11.90 -5.49
CA LYS A 64 -2.81 -13.07 -6.36
C LYS A 64 -3.56 -14.29 -5.81
N LEU A 65 -3.61 -14.45 -4.48
CA LEU A 65 -4.38 -15.51 -3.83
C LEU A 65 -5.89 -15.23 -3.89
N ALA A 66 -6.31 -13.99 -3.61
CA ALA A 66 -7.70 -13.55 -3.69
C ALA A 66 -8.27 -13.70 -5.12
N TYR A 67 -7.49 -13.34 -6.14
CA TYR A 67 -7.88 -13.54 -7.54
C TYR A 67 -8.17 -15.02 -7.87
N ARG A 68 -7.36 -15.95 -7.34
CA ARG A 68 -7.61 -17.39 -7.51
C ARG A 68 -8.82 -17.88 -6.72
N LYS A 69 -9.11 -17.29 -5.55
CA LYS A 69 -10.29 -17.62 -4.73
C LYS A 69 -11.60 -17.05 -5.28
N ARG A 70 -11.54 -16.00 -6.11
CA ARG A 70 -12.71 -15.39 -6.77
C ARG A 70 -13.41 -16.31 -7.80
N GLU A 71 -12.96 -17.54 -7.99
CA GLU A 71 -13.76 -18.60 -8.64
C GLU A 71 -14.96 -19.09 -7.79
N VAL A 72 -15.12 -18.63 -6.53
CA VAL A 72 -16.17 -19.13 -5.61
C VAL A 72 -17.03 -18.03 -4.96
N TYR A 73 -16.81 -16.74 -5.23
CA TYR A 73 -17.56 -15.66 -4.53
C TYR A 73 -18.34 -14.74 -5.48
N VAL A 74 -19.66 -14.71 -5.33
CA VAL A 74 -20.61 -13.89 -6.09
C VAL A 74 -21.04 -12.70 -5.23
N GLY A 75 -20.51 -11.51 -5.49
CA GLY A 75 -20.91 -10.26 -4.83
C GLY A 75 -19.96 -9.09 -5.19
N PRO A 76 -20.44 -7.83 -5.21
CA PRO A 76 -19.59 -6.67 -5.47
C PRO A 76 -18.62 -6.48 -4.30
N TRP A 77 -17.32 -6.66 -4.57
CA TRP A 77 -16.26 -6.29 -3.64
C TRP A 77 -16.16 -4.77 -3.62
N LEU A 78 -16.38 -4.17 -2.45
CA LEU A 78 -16.21 -2.74 -2.23
C LEU A 78 -15.08 -2.55 -1.21
N PRO A 79 -14.17 -1.59 -1.43
CA PRO A 79 -13.24 -1.18 -0.39
C PRO A 79 -14.02 -0.81 0.87
N GLU A 80 -13.47 -1.12 2.05
CA GLU A 80 -13.99 -0.66 3.33
C GLU A 80 -13.44 0.74 3.60
N PRO A 81 -14.18 1.84 3.35
CA PRO A 81 -13.69 3.17 3.69
C PRO A 81 -13.52 3.25 5.20
N ILE A 82 -12.32 3.60 5.65
CA ILE A 82 -12.14 4.05 7.03
C ILE A 82 -12.76 5.44 7.09
N LEU A 83 -13.95 5.53 7.68
CA LEU A 83 -14.57 6.81 8.00
C LEU A 83 -13.67 7.49 9.05
N THR A 84 -12.81 8.39 8.61
CA THR A 84 -12.25 9.44 9.49
C THR A 84 -13.34 10.49 9.69
N GLU A 85 -14.51 10.10 10.19
CA GLU A 85 -15.59 11.03 10.48
C GLU A 85 -15.28 11.74 11.79
N GLU A 86 -14.86 12.98 11.64
CA GLU A 86 -15.24 14.12 12.45
C GLU A 86 -16.60 13.89 13.16
N THR A 87 -16.60 13.47 14.43
CA THR A 87 -17.65 13.91 15.35
C THR A 87 -17.22 15.27 15.89
N PRO A 88 -17.92 16.37 15.56
CA PRO A 88 -17.46 17.72 15.91
C PRO A 88 -17.49 18.06 17.41
N ASP A 89 -17.75 17.12 18.31
CA ASP A 89 -18.11 17.44 19.70
C ASP A 89 -17.30 16.71 20.80
N GLU A 90 -16.28 15.89 20.48
CA GLU A 90 -15.49 15.19 21.52
C GLU A 90 -13.96 15.14 21.29
N ALA A 91 -13.40 15.88 20.32
CA ALA A 91 -11.96 15.92 20.10
C ALA A 91 -11.30 17.22 20.61
N ASP A 92 -10.40 17.06 21.59
CA ASP A 92 -9.53 18.07 22.18
C ASP A 92 -8.85 18.97 21.11
N PRO A 93 -8.70 20.30 21.30
CA PRO A 93 -8.11 21.18 20.28
C PRO A 93 -6.67 20.81 19.88
N GLU A 94 -5.97 20.01 20.69
CA GLU A 94 -4.62 19.53 20.43
C GLU A 94 -4.56 18.36 19.41
N THR A 95 -5.65 17.62 19.17
CA THR A 95 -5.71 16.59 18.11
C THR A 95 -6.01 17.16 16.72
N ARG A 96 -6.22 18.48 16.59
CA ARG A 96 -6.51 19.15 15.31
C ARG A 96 -5.30 19.34 14.38
N VAL A 97 -4.09 18.94 14.78
CA VAL A 97 -2.85 19.29 14.04
C VAL A 97 -2.33 18.19 13.10
N GLU A 98 -2.95 17.01 13.01
CA GLU A 98 -2.57 16.02 11.99
C GLU A 98 -3.78 15.51 11.21
N THR A 99 -4.33 16.36 10.34
CA THR A 99 -5.32 15.96 9.35
C THR A 99 -4.65 15.01 8.34
N GLU A 100 -4.82 13.71 8.55
CA GLU A 100 -4.52 12.70 7.55
C GLU A 100 -5.45 12.84 6.35
N GLU A 101 -4.89 12.70 5.16
CA GLU A 101 -5.62 12.70 3.90
C GLU A 101 -6.75 11.64 3.94
N SER A 102 -8.00 12.07 4.10
CA SER A 102 -9.15 11.20 3.87
C SER A 102 -9.07 10.66 2.44
N ILE A 103 -8.79 9.36 2.30
CA ILE A 103 -8.74 8.73 0.99
C ILE A 103 -10.18 8.58 0.51
N SER A 104 -10.54 9.29 -0.55
CA SER A 104 -11.89 9.17 -1.10
C SER A 104 -12.17 7.73 -1.56
N LEU A 105 -13.37 7.22 -1.27
CA LEU A 105 -13.84 5.91 -1.74
C LEU A 105 -13.73 5.78 -3.27
N ALA A 106 -13.99 6.88 -4.00
CA ALA A 106 -13.83 6.94 -5.45
C ALA A 106 -12.40 6.61 -5.88
N PHE A 107 -11.39 7.11 -5.17
CA PHE A 107 -9.99 6.79 -5.48
C PHE A 107 -9.66 5.32 -5.22
N LEU A 108 -10.15 4.73 -4.12
CA LEU A 108 -9.96 3.30 -3.85
C LEU A 108 -10.60 2.44 -4.95
N ILE A 109 -11.82 2.79 -5.40
CA ILE A 109 -12.49 2.09 -6.51
C ILE A 109 -11.70 2.20 -7.80
N LEU A 110 -11.13 3.38 -8.11
CA LEU A 110 -10.28 3.57 -9.29
C LEU A 110 -9.02 2.71 -9.22
N LEU A 111 -8.36 2.66 -8.06
CA LEU A 111 -7.21 1.77 -7.84
C LEU A 111 -7.59 0.30 -8.02
N GLU A 112 -8.81 -0.09 -7.59
CA GLU A 112 -9.30 -1.45 -7.73
C GLU A 112 -9.39 -1.94 -9.19
N GLN A 113 -9.60 -1.03 -10.15
CA GLN A 113 -9.65 -1.36 -11.58
C GLN A 113 -8.27 -1.69 -12.17
N LEU A 114 -7.19 -1.31 -11.49
CA LEU A 114 -5.82 -1.60 -11.94
C LEU A 114 -5.43 -3.04 -11.67
N GLN A 115 -4.61 -3.61 -12.55
CA GLN A 115 -3.92 -4.87 -12.25
C GLN A 115 -3.03 -4.69 -11.01
N PRO A 116 -2.87 -5.72 -10.14
CA PRO A 116 -2.12 -5.58 -8.89
C PRO A 116 -0.72 -4.97 -9.05
N PHE A 117 -0.01 -5.38 -10.10
CA PHE A 117 1.32 -4.85 -10.39
C PHE A 117 1.30 -3.39 -10.89
N GLU A 118 0.28 -3.01 -11.66
CA GLU A 118 0.09 -1.61 -12.10
C GLU A 118 -0.23 -0.70 -10.92
N ARG A 119 -1.09 -1.17 -10.00
CA ARG A 119 -1.44 -0.48 -8.74
C ARG A 119 -0.21 -0.26 -7.87
N ALA A 120 0.60 -1.30 -7.65
CA ALA A 120 1.83 -1.20 -6.86
C ALA A 120 2.80 -0.17 -7.44
N VAL A 121 3.05 -0.23 -8.75
CA VAL A 121 3.95 0.71 -9.43
C VAL A 121 3.40 2.14 -9.37
N PHE A 122 2.11 2.33 -9.56
CA PHE A 122 1.46 3.64 -9.46
C PHE A 122 1.63 4.25 -8.06
N LEU A 123 1.29 3.50 -7.00
CA LEU A 123 1.39 3.97 -5.62
C LEU A 123 2.84 4.29 -5.24
N LEU A 124 3.79 3.40 -5.57
CA LEU A 124 5.20 3.65 -5.28
C LEU A 124 5.75 4.89 -5.99
N ARG A 125 5.27 5.20 -7.20
CA ARG A 125 5.75 6.35 -7.99
C ARG A 125 5.09 7.67 -7.59
N GLU A 126 3.78 7.69 -7.40
CA GLU A 126 3.01 8.93 -7.21
C GLU A 126 2.83 9.28 -5.74
N VAL A 127 2.69 8.29 -4.87
CA VAL A 127 2.46 8.52 -3.43
C VAL A 127 3.77 8.53 -2.66
N PHE A 128 4.70 7.63 -3.02
CA PHE A 128 5.98 7.46 -2.32
C PHE A 128 7.18 8.05 -3.06
N ALA A 129 6.96 8.62 -4.24
CA ALA A 129 7.98 9.32 -5.03
C ALA A 129 9.26 8.51 -5.36
N TYR A 130 9.20 7.18 -5.33
CA TYR A 130 10.35 6.35 -5.73
C TYR A 130 10.60 6.44 -7.23
N GLU A 131 11.87 6.42 -7.62
CA GLU A 131 12.26 6.34 -9.02
C GLU A 131 12.05 4.93 -9.58
N PHE A 132 11.85 4.84 -10.90
CA PHE A 132 11.52 3.54 -11.53
C PHE A 132 12.61 2.48 -11.31
N ALA A 133 13.87 2.89 -11.18
CA ALA A 133 14.98 1.99 -10.89
C ALA A 133 14.87 1.39 -9.48
N GLU A 134 14.46 2.20 -8.49
CA GLU A 134 14.22 1.74 -7.12
C GLU A 134 13.02 0.80 -7.09
N ILE A 135 11.90 1.19 -7.72
CA ILE A 135 10.70 0.34 -7.84
C ILE A 135 11.04 -1.00 -8.50
N ALA A 136 11.86 -0.99 -9.56
CA ALA A 136 12.30 -2.19 -10.25
C ALA A 136 13.09 -3.12 -9.33
N SER A 137 14.03 -2.57 -8.55
CA SER A 137 14.78 -3.30 -7.54
C SER A 137 13.86 -3.86 -6.45
N MET A 138 12.95 -3.04 -5.93
CA MET A 138 12.01 -3.40 -4.87
C MET A 138 11.05 -4.50 -5.29
N LEU A 139 10.67 -4.58 -6.57
CA LEU A 139 9.69 -5.54 -7.07
C LEU A 139 10.30 -6.71 -7.86
N GLY A 140 11.63 -6.77 -7.99
CA GLY A 140 12.33 -7.80 -8.77
C GLY A 140 11.92 -7.79 -10.26
N LYS A 141 11.79 -6.61 -10.86
CA LYS A 141 11.39 -6.41 -12.27
C LYS A 141 12.38 -5.52 -13.01
N SER A 142 12.19 -5.37 -14.33
CA SER A 142 12.96 -4.38 -15.10
C SER A 142 12.32 -2.99 -15.01
N GLU A 143 13.15 -1.96 -15.04
CA GLU A 143 12.69 -0.56 -15.06
C GLU A 143 11.70 -0.28 -16.21
N ALA A 144 11.96 -0.86 -17.38
CA ALA A 144 11.07 -0.78 -18.54
C ALA A 144 9.70 -1.43 -18.30
N ALA A 145 9.61 -2.48 -17.47
CA ALA A 145 8.33 -3.05 -17.07
C ALA A 145 7.57 -2.08 -16.15
N CYS A 146 8.25 -1.48 -15.16
CA CYS A 146 7.66 -0.50 -14.27
C CYS A 146 7.13 0.72 -15.04
N ARG A 147 7.93 1.33 -15.92
CA ARG A 147 7.50 2.47 -16.76
C ARG A 147 6.26 2.17 -17.60
N ARG A 148 6.18 0.96 -18.18
CA ARG A 148 5.03 0.53 -18.97
C ARG A 148 3.79 0.34 -18.10
N SER A 149 3.90 -0.36 -16.97
CA SER A 149 2.80 -0.54 -16.03
C SER A 149 2.28 0.79 -15.48
N PHE A 150 3.19 1.70 -15.16
CA PHE A 150 2.85 3.05 -14.72
C PHE A 150 2.04 3.82 -15.78
N SER A 151 2.50 3.78 -17.02
CA SER A 151 1.80 4.43 -18.14
C SER A 151 0.39 3.87 -18.33
N ARG A 152 0.21 2.55 -18.19
CA ARG A 152 -1.11 1.90 -18.26
C ARG A 152 -2.01 2.28 -17.09
N ALA A 153 -1.46 2.36 -15.88
CA ALA A 153 -2.20 2.81 -14.71
C ALA A 153 -2.75 4.23 -14.92
N ARG A 154 -1.89 5.16 -15.37
CA ARG A 154 -2.30 6.55 -15.65
C ARG A 154 -3.35 6.67 -16.74
N LEU A 155 -3.39 5.75 -17.72
CA LEU A 155 -4.43 5.75 -18.74
C LEU A 155 -5.79 5.29 -18.19
N HIS A 156 -5.82 4.41 -17.19
CA HIS A 156 -7.05 3.96 -16.54
C HIS A 156 -7.60 4.95 -15.51
N LEU A 157 -6.72 5.73 -14.88
CA LEU A 157 -7.07 6.70 -13.83
C LEU A 157 -7.43 8.11 -14.37
N ARG A 158 -7.53 8.25 -15.70
CA ARG A 158 -7.84 9.52 -16.38
C ARG A 158 -9.32 9.63 -16.75
#